data_AF-A0A6A7LVC7-F1
#
_entry.id   AF-A0A6A7LVC7-F1
#
_cell.length_a   1.000
_cell.length_b   1.000
_cell.length_c   1.000
_cell.angle_alpha   90.00
_cell.angle_beta   90.00
_cell.angle_gamma   90.00
#
_symmetry.space_group_name_H-M   'P 1'
#
loop_
_entity.id
_entity.type
_entity.pdbx_description
1 polymer ?
#
loop_
_entity_poly.entity_id
_entity_poly.type
_entity_poly.pdbx_seq_one_letter_code
_entity_poly.pdbx_strand_id
1 'polypeptide(L)' 'MVLTPEENELLTRIGPGTPAGQLLRRYWHPIAVSQELTDEQPTRFVRLLGEDLVLFKDKRSTS' A
#
# COMPACT_ATOMS: atom_id res chain seq x y z
N MET A 1 -12.27 4.24 26.96
CA MET A 1 -12.82 2.99 26.39
C MET A 1 -11.66 2.24 25.77
N VAL A 2 -11.58 0.92 25.97
CA VAL A 2 -10.50 0.07 25.42
C VAL A 2 -11.17 -1.02 24.58
N LEU A 3 -10.61 -1.32 23.41
CA LEU A 3 -11.09 -2.39 22.54
C LEU A 3 -10.82 -3.76 23.19
N THR A 4 -11.72 -4.71 22.96
CA THR A 4 -11.44 -6.12 23.24
C THR A 4 -10.31 -6.63 22.36
N PRO A 5 -9.58 -7.69 22.76
CA PRO A 5 -8.55 -8.30 21.92
C PRO A 5 -9.07 -8.70 20.53
N GLU A 6 -10.28 -9.25 20.46
CA GLU A 6 -10.92 -9.71 19.23
C GLU A 6 -11.24 -8.55 18.29
N GLU A 7 -11.78 -7.45 18.83
CA GLU A 7 -12.02 -6.22 18.05
C GLU A 7 -10.72 -5.62 17.53
N ASN A 8 -9.67 -5.62 18.35
CA ASN A 8 -8.36 -5.13 17.94
C ASN A 8 -7.78 -5.97 16.79
N GLU A 9 -7.88 -7.30 16.86
CA GLU A 9 -7.45 -8.18 15.77
C GLU A 9 -8.25 -7.94 14.49
N LEU A 10 -9.58 -7.82 14.58
CA LEU A 10 -10.46 -7.58 13.45
C LEU A 10 -10.12 -6.27 12.72
N LEU A 11 -9.81 -5.20 13.47
CA LEU A 11 -9.63 -3.85 12.94
C LEU A 11 -8.19 -3.54 12.52
N THR A 12 -7.18 -4.16 13.13
CA THR A 12 -5.77 -3.75 12.95
C THR A 12 -4.95 -4.71 12.09
N ARG A 13 -5.38 -5.97 11.94
CA ARG A 13 -4.71 -6.92 11.04
C ARG A 13 -5.11 -6.59 9.59
N ILE A 14 -4.13 -6.14 8.80
CA ILE A 14 -4.35 -5.61 7.44
C ILE A 14 -3.65 -6.42 6.33
N GLY A 15 -2.96 -7.49 6.70
CA GLY A 15 -2.28 -8.38 5.74
C GLY A 15 -3.25 -9.15 4.84
N PRO A 16 -2.73 -9.94 3.88
CA PRO A 16 -3.55 -10.77 3.00
C PRO A 16 -4.55 -11.64 3.78
N GLY A 17 -5.79 -11.73 3.29
CA GLY A 17 -6.84 -12.56 3.88
C GLY A 17 -7.53 -11.97 5.13
N THR A 18 -7.02 -10.88 5.71
CA THR A 18 -7.62 -10.26 6.91
C THR A 18 -8.85 -9.41 6.58
N PRO A 19 -9.86 -9.31 7.46
CA PRO A 19 -11.06 -8.49 7.20
C PRO A 19 -10.74 -7.01 6.94
N ALA A 20 -9.94 -6.37 7.80
CA ALA A 20 -9.53 -4.98 7.58
C ALA A 20 -8.65 -4.83 6.33
N GLY A 21 -7.75 -5.78 6.05
CA GLY A 21 -6.96 -5.78 4.83
C GLY A 21 -7.80 -5.87 3.55
N GLN A 22 -8.85 -6.68 3.55
CA GLN A 22 -9.80 -6.79 2.43
C GLN A 22 -10.62 -5.51 2.25
N LEU A 23 -11.01 -4.86 3.35
CA LEU A 23 -11.70 -3.58 3.31
C LEU A 23 -10.81 -2.50 2.69
N LEU A 24 -9.58 -2.35 3.18
CA LEU A 24 -8.66 -1.32 2.71
C LEU A 24 -8.33 -1.47 1.21
N ARG A 25 -8.17 -2.69 0.69
CA ARG A 25 -7.92 -2.96 -0.75
C ARG A 25 -9.00 -2.42 -1.70
N ARG A 26 -10.16 -2.02 -1.19
CA ARG A 26 -11.24 -1.38 -1.97
C ARG A 26 -11.02 0.12 -2.20
N TYR A 27 -9.98 0.70 -1.60
CA TYR A 27 -9.68 2.13 -1.64
C TYR A 27 -8.33 2.41 -2.30
N TRP A 28 -8.24 3.57 -2.95
CA TRP A 28 -7.00 4.11 -3.47
C TRP A 28 -6.10 4.62 -2.34
N HIS A 29 -4.82 4.26 -2.40
CA HIS A 29 -3.81 4.72 -1.45
C HIS A 29 -2.76 5.57 -2.15
N PRO A 30 -2.47 6.79 -1.68
CA PRO A 30 -1.26 7.49 -2.08
C PRO A 30 -0.05 6.79 -1.46
N ILE A 31 0.87 6.30 -2.30
CA ILE A 31 2.04 5.50 -1.85
C ILE A 31 3.39 6.17 -2.08
N ALA A 32 3.43 7.20 -2.92
CA ALA A 32 4.62 7.98 -3.24
C ALA A 32 4.20 9.31 -3.88
N VAL A 33 5.09 10.31 -3.86
CA VAL A 33 4.95 11.52 -4.67
C VAL A 33 5.73 11.36 -5.97
N SER A 34 5.24 11.96 -7.06
CA SER A 34 5.82 11.77 -8.41
C SER A 34 7.30 12.16 -8.50
N GLN A 35 7.75 13.13 -7.69
CA GLN A 35 9.13 13.61 -7.65
C GLN A 35 10.13 12.60 -7.05
N GLU A 36 9.65 11.58 -6.32
CA GLU A 36 10.51 10.53 -5.76
C GLU A 36 10.96 9.51 -6.80
N LEU A 37 10.35 9.49 -7.99
CA LEU A 37 10.72 8.66 -9.12
C LEU A 37 11.34 9.52 -10.22
N THR A 38 12.67 9.64 -10.19
CA THR A 38 13.42 10.39 -11.22
C THR A 38 13.83 9.47 -12.36
N ASP A 39 14.40 10.04 -13.42
CA ASP A 39 14.88 9.22 -14.54
C ASP A 39 16.13 8.41 -14.16
N GLU A 40 16.91 8.90 -13.19
CA GLU A 40 18.06 8.20 -12.59
C GLU A 40 17.63 7.13 -11.58
N GLN A 41 16.50 7.35 -10.90
CA GLN A 41 15.90 6.43 -9.93
C GLN A 41 14.44 6.13 -10.28
N PRO A 42 14.20 5.35 -11.35
CA PRO A 42 12.85 5.14 -11.89
C PRO A 42 12.07 4.08 -11.12
N THR A 43 12.65 3.44 -10.10
CA THR A 43 12.04 2.34 -9.34
C THR A 43 12.21 2.54 -7.85
N ARG A 44 11.20 2.13 -7.07
CA ARG A 44 11.21 2.17 -5.61
C ARG A 44 10.52 0.96 -5.01
N PHE A 45 11.12 0.36 -3.99
CA PHE A 45 10.46 -0.63 -3.16
C PHE A 45 9.51 0.04 -2.16
N VAL A 46 8.28 -0.45 -2.08
CA VAL A 46 7.26 0.03 -1.13
C VAL A 46 6.59 -1.17 -0.47
N ARG A 47 6.21 -1.03 0.80
CA ARG A 47 5.35 -2.00 1.48
C ARG A 47 3.97 -1.42 1.68
N LEU A 48 2.96 -2.04 1.06
CA LEU A 48 1.57 -1.60 1.13
C LEU A 48 0.69 -2.77 1.57
N LEU A 49 -0.16 -2.56 2.58
CA LEU A 49 -1.12 -3.56 3.07
C LEU A 49 -0.51 -4.95 3.37
N GLY A 50 0.72 -4.94 3.88
CA GLY A 50 1.49 -6.15 4.22
C GLY A 50 2.21 -6.83 3.06
N GLU A 51 2.18 -6.24 1.86
CA GLU A 51 2.80 -6.78 0.65
C GLU A 51 3.97 -5.90 0.20
N ASP A 52 5.06 -6.53 -0.24
CA ASP A 52 6.21 -5.86 -0.84
C ASP A 52 5.98 -5.67 -2.34
N LEU A 53 6.00 -4.42 -2.78
CA LEU A 53 5.71 -4.03 -4.15
C LEU A 53 6.88 -3.20 -4.72
N VAL A 54 6.97 -3.20 -6.05
CA VAL A 54 7.88 -2.32 -6.80
C VAL A 54 7.05 -1.28 -7.53
N LEU A 55 7.22 -0.03 -7.14
CA LEU A 55 6.72 1.12 -7.88
C LEU A 55 7.74 1.49 -8.95
N PHE A 56 7.31 1.71 -10.20
CA PHE A 56 8.20 2.11 -11.28
C PHE A 56 7.57 3.18 -12.16
N LYS A 57 8.41 4.06 -12.70
CA LYS A 57 8.06 5.04 -13.73
C LYS A 57 8.22 4.40 -15.11
N ASP A 58 7.12 4.28 -15.85
CA ASP A 58 7.19 3.78 -17.23
C ASP A 58 7.88 4.80 -18.14
N LYS A 59 8.74 4.31 -19.03
CA LYS A 59 9.47 5.11 -20.03
C LYS A 59 8.63 5.37 -21.28
N ARG A 60 7.53 4.63 -21.47
CA ARG A 60 6.58 4.86 -22.56
C ARG A 60 5.57 5.92 -22.14
N SER A 61 5.90 7.18 -22.40
CA SER A 61 4.90 8.24 -22.40
C SER A 61 3.86 7.92 -23.47
N THR A 62 2.69 7.42 -23.06
CA THR A 62 1.50 7.51 -23.91
C THR A 62 0.82 8.82 -23.52
N SER A 63 1.27 9.90 -24.16
CA SER A 63 0.61 11.20 -24.19
C SER A 63 0.93 11.83 -25.53
#